data_AF-A0A7I7QLI1-F1
#
_entry.id   AF-A0A7I7QLI1-F1
#
_cell.length_a   1.000
_cell.length_b   1.000
_cell.length_c   1.000
_cell.angle_alpha   90.00
_cell.angle_beta   90.00
_cell.angle_gamma   90.00
#
_symmetry.space_group_name_H-M   'P 1'
#
loop_
_entity.id
_entity.type
_entity.pdbx_description
1 polymer ?
#
loop_
_entity_poly.entity_id
_entity_poly.type
_entity_poly.pdbx_seq_one_letter_code
_entity_poly.pdbx_strand_id
1 'polypeptide(L)'
;MTYSSPRRRRRWPLAVGAGVLAVIAIGAAIAVSTDLLDDVESGRAVGSADGGVSGDREAWTAAVCAPDTDLATSANFLYTDAENIAYCGTRTTGSSRPQSIVIGEWPRGADLEKDLARLPSVTWFATATTGDRMTVFVLQDSPDRALLEPLTPFGFTIESLG
;
A
#
# COMPACT_ATOMS: atom_id res chain seq x y z
N MET A 1 1.66 -66.22 -8.35
CA MET A 1 1.16 -65.49 -7.15
C MET A 1 2.18 -65.80 -6.05
N THR A 2 2.99 -64.90 -5.51
CA THR A 2 2.71 -63.55 -5.01
C THR A 2 4.00 -62.71 -5.03
N TYR A 3 3.85 -61.43 -5.39
CA TYR A 3 4.89 -60.40 -5.44
C TYR A 3 5.36 -60.00 -4.03
N SER A 4 6.65 -59.74 -3.84
CA SER A 4 7.17 -58.93 -2.72
C SER A 4 8.44 -58.22 -3.15
N SER A 5 8.27 -56.96 -3.56
CA SER A 5 9.31 -56.08 -4.09
C SER A 5 10.19 -55.50 -2.97
N PRO A 6 11.48 -55.25 -3.22
CA PRO A 6 12.45 -54.89 -2.19
C PRO A 6 12.37 -53.44 -1.69
N ARG A 7 12.66 -53.29 -0.39
CA ARG A 7 12.76 -52.07 0.41
C ARG A 7 13.61 -50.98 -0.28
N ARG A 8 12.97 -49.89 -0.70
CA ARG A 8 13.62 -48.70 -1.26
C ARG A 8 14.12 -47.81 -0.12
N ARG A 9 15.42 -47.89 0.20
CA ARG A 9 16.11 -46.94 1.08
C ARG A 9 16.16 -45.57 0.41
N ARG A 10 15.33 -44.62 0.87
CA ARG A 10 15.42 -43.20 0.46
C ARG A 10 16.50 -42.52 1.29
N ARG A 11 17.66 -42.29 0.67
CA ARG A 11 18.72 -41.41 1.17
C ARG A 11 18.21 -39.96 1.07
N TRP A 12 18.18 -39.25 2.20
CA TRP A 12 18.00 -37.80 2.25
C TRP A 12 19.40 -37.16 2.22
N PRO A 13 19.72 -36.27 1.27
CA PRO A 13 20.87 -35.40 1.43
C PRO A 13 20.47 -34.14 2.20
N LEU A 14 21.13 -33.94 3.34
CA LEU A 14 21.23 -32.64 4.01
C LEU A 14 22.04 -31.69 3.11
N ALA A 15 21.49 -30.51 2.82
CA ALA A 15 22.23 -29.41 2.21
C ALA A 15 22.24 -28.21 3.18
N VAL A 16 23.39 -28.05 3.83
CA VAL A 16 23.93 -26.83 4.46
C VAL A 16 24.30 -25.90 3.28
N GLY A 17 23.91 -24.63 3.16
CA GLY A 17 24.15 -23.47 4.03
C GLY A 17 24.84 -22.36 3.19
N ALA A 18 24.73 -21.09 3.63
CA ALA A 18 25.30 -19.84 3.07
C ALA A 18 24.57 -19.28 1.83
N GLY A 19 24.24 -17.99 1.70
CA GLY A 19 24.65 -16.79 2.42
C GLY A 19 24.63 -15.63 1.39
N VAL A 20 23.81 -14.62 1.63
CA VAL A 20 23.56 -13.45 0.77
C VAL A 20 24.78 -12.53 0.72
N LEU A 21 25.06 -11.92 -0.44
CA LEU A 21 25.35 -10.48 -0.56
C LEU A 21 25.40 -10.02 -2.03
N ALA A 22 24.55 -9.04 -2.32
CA ALA A 22 24.41 -8.35 -3.60
C ALA A 22 25.24 -7.05 -3.61
N VAL A 23 25.82 -6.70 -4.76
CA VAL A 23 26.28 -5.34 -5.07
C VAL A 23 26.10 -5.10 -6.57
N ILE A 24 25.01 -4.42 -6.97
CA ILE A 24 24.92 -3.73 -8.25
C ILE A 24 24.08 -2.46 -8.07
N ALA A 25 24.66 -1.32 -8.41
CA ALA A 25 24.14 -0.24 -9.28
C ALA A 25 24.87 1.07 -8.92
N ILE A 26 25.79 1.57 -9.74
CA ILE A 26 25.59 2.30 -11.01
C ILE A 26 24.89 3.64 -10.81
N GLY A 27 25.72 4.69 -10.75
CA GLY A 27 25.63 5.93 -11.54
C GLY A 27 24.37 6.78 -11.45
N ALA A 28 24.51 7.97 -10.85
CA ALA A 28 23.63 9.11 -11.16
C ALA A 28 24.48 10.22 -11.80
N ALA A 29 24.20 10.48 -13.07
CA ALA A 29 24.69 11.62 -13.83
C ALA A 29 23.86 12.87 -13.52
N ILE A 30 24.52 14.02 -13.54
CA ILE A 30 23.95 15.36 -13.34
C ILE A 30 23.28 15.81 -14.64
N ALA A 31 22.10 16.43 -14.55
CA ALA A 31 21.60 17.34 -15.59
C ALA A 31 20.93 18.56 -14.95
N VAL A 32 21.44 19.73 -15.33
CA VAL A 32 21.03 21.07 -14.94
C VAL A 32 19.80 21.48 -15.77
N SER A 33 18.74 21.97 -15.12
CA SER A 33 17.55 22.48 -15.80
C SER A 33 17.74 23.93 -16.21
N THR A 34 17.48 24.25 -17.48
CA THR A 34 17.27 25.62 -17.97
C THR A 34 15.78 25.91 -18.09
N ASP A 35 15.40 26.99 -17.41
CA ASP A 35 14.27 27.93 -17.50
C ASP A 35 13.13 27.83 -18.54
N LEU A 36 12.03 28.50 -18.12
CA LEU A 36 10.93 29.16 -18.85
C LEU A 36 9.69 28.34 -19.30
N LEU A 37 8.57 28.46 -18.56
CA LEU A 37 7.51 29.46 -18.83
C LEU A 37 6.34 29.40 -17.81
N ASP A 38 6.07 30.58 -17.22
CA ASP A 38 4.86 31.19 -16.62
C ASP A 38 3.60 30.39 -16.23
N ASP A 39 3.28 30.57 -14.94
CA ASP A 39 1.99 30.67 -14.24
C ASP A 39 0.69 30.83 -15.03
N VAL A 40 -0.28 29.93 -14.78
CA VAL A 40 -1.71 30.25 -14.60
C VAL A 40 -2.36 29.26 -13.59
N GLU A 41 -2.63 29.79 -12.39
CA GLU A 41 -3.87 29.64 -11.61
C GLU A 41 -4.35 28.24 -11.14
N SER A 42 -4.24 28.04 -9.82
CA SER A 42 -5.19 27.28 -8.98
C SER A 42 -5.53 25.84 -9.41
N GLY A 43 -4.51 25.01 -9.58
CA GLY A 43 -4.62 23.58 -9.36
C GLY A 43 -3.57 23.21 -8.31
N ARG A 44 -3.98 22.64 -7.18
CA ARG A 44 -3.07 22.00 -6.23
C ARG A 44 -2.12 21.11 -7.03
N ALA A 45 -0.89 21.56 -7.21
CA ALA A 45 0.18 20.72 -7.69
C ALA A 45 0.32 19.63 -6.62
N VAL A 46 -0.34 18.49 -6.83
CA VAL A 46 0.14 17.22 -6.28
C VAL A 46 1.50 17.05 -6.91
N GLY A 47 2.51 17.55 -6.21
CA GLY A 47 3.89 17.37 -6.57
C GLY A 47 4.08 15.87 -6.77
N SER A 48 4.25 15.46 -8.01
CA SER A 48 5.02 14.26 -8.29
C SER A 48 6.42 14.59 -7.82
N ALA A 49 6.66 14.38 -6.52
CA ALA A 49 8.00 14.18 -6.05
C ALA A 49 8.48 12.92 -6.77
N ASP A 50 9.56 13.06 -7.54
CA ASP A 50 10.33 11.96 -8.14
C ASP A 50 10.99 11.10 -7.05
N GLY A 51 10.17 10.54 -6.16
CA GLY A 51 10.48 9.51 -5.19
C GLY A 51 9.41 8.44 -5.39
N GLY A 52 9.66 7.52 -6.32
CA GLY A 52 8.71 6.46 -6.66
C GLY A 52 8.26 5.67 -5.43
N VAL A 53 7.03 5.15 -5.48
CA VAL A 53 6.47 4.31 -4.42
C VAL A 53 7.37 3.09 -4.25
N SER A 54 7.84 2.86 -3.02
CA SER A 54 8.72 1.74 -2.69
C SER A 54 7.96 0.64 -1.95
N GLY A 55 8.45 -0.60 -2.01
CA GLY A 55 7.77 -1.75 -1.43
C GLY A 55 6.60 -2.24 -2.28
N ASP A 56 5.86 -3.20 -1.75
CA ASP A 56 4.68 -3.78 -2.39
C ASP A 56 3.46 -3.68 -1.47
N ARG A 57 2.31 -4.08 -2.00
CA ARG A 57 1.03 -4.02 -1.29
C ARG A 57 1.05 -4.78 0.03
N GLU A 58 1.78 -5.89 0.12
CA GLU A 58 1.90 -6.67 1.36
C GLU A 58 2.68 -5.87 2.41
N ALA A 59 3.81 -5.27 2.03
CA ALA A 59 4.60 -4.42 2.92
C ALA A 59 3.82 -3.20 3.43
N TRP A 60 3.07 -2.51 2.55
CA TRP A 60 2.25 -1.35 2.93
C TRP A 60 1.14 -1.76 3.89
N THR A 61 0.43 -2.84 3.58
CA THR A 61 -0.64 -3.40 4.43
C THR A 61 -0.08 -3.79 5.78
N ALA A 62 1.05 -4.49 5.82
CA ALA A 62 1.73 -4.88 7.05
C ALA A 62 2.24 -3.68 7.86
N ALA A 63 2.40 -2.48 7.29
CA ALA A 63 2.81 -1.30 8.03
C ALA A 63 1.67 -0.74 8.90
N VAL A 64 0.43 -0.77 8.42
CA VAL A 64 -0.72 -0.13 9.06
C VAL A 64 -1.73 -1.11 9.68
N CYS A 65 -1.79 -2.34 9.19
CA CYS A 65 -2.72 -3.35 9.70
C CYS A 65 -2.16 -4.09 10.92
N ALA A 66 -3.03 -4.40 11.87
CA ALA A 66 -2.71 -5.24 13.01
C ALA A 66 -2.38 -6.67 12.55
N PRO A 67 -1.38 -7.33 13.17
CA PRO A 67 -1.15 -8.75 12.95
C PRO A 67 -2.43 -9.52 13.32
N ASP A 68 -2.72 -10.59 12.58
CA ASP A 68 -3.88 -11.47 12.78
C ASP A 68 -5.26 -10.83 12.50
N THR A 69 -5.30 -9.67 11.84
CA THR A 69 -6.54 -9.22 11.19
C THR A 69 -6.68 -9.85 9.82
N ASP A 70 -7.73 -10.66 9.64
CA ASP A 70 -8.03 -11.23 8.33
C ASP A 70 -8.32 -10.11 7.33
N LEU A 71 -7.62 -10.13 6.20
CA LEU A 71 -7.93 -9.27 5.07
C LEU A 71 -9.24 -9.75 4.46
N ALA A 72 -10.35 -9.14 4.87
CA ALA A 72 -11.63 -9.40 4.25
C ALA A 72 -11.64 -8.75 2.86
N THR A 73 -12.07 -9.48 1.85
CA THR A 73 -12.45 -8.92 0.55
C THR A 73 -13.95 -8.67 0.59
N SER A 74 -14.39 -7.44 0.32
CA SER A 74 -15.81 -7.11 0.23
C SER A 74 -16.16 -6.69 -1.20
N ALA A 75 -17.45 -6.76 -1.53
CA ALA A 75 -17.95 -6.21 -2.77
C ALA A 75 -18.01 -4.67 -2.70
N ASN A 76 -17.69 -4.01 -3.80
CA ASN A 76 -17.46 -2.57 -3.98
C ASN A 76 -18.70 -1.66 -3.78
N PHE A 77 -19.66 -2.04 -2.93
CA PHE A 77 -20.95 -1.35 -2.80
C PHE A 77 -20.82 0.11 -2.33
N LEU A 78 -19.84 0.43 -1.48
CA LEU A 78 -19.59 1.79 -0.99
C LEU A 78 -18.55 2.56 -1.82
N TYR A 79 -17.66 1.82 -2.49
CA TYR A 79 -16.53 2.34 -3.25
C TYR A 79 -16.67 1.87 -4.70
N THR A 80 -17.61 2.46 -5.42
CA THR A 80 -18.12 1.93 -6.69
C THR A 80 -17.07 1.95 -7.79
N ASP A 81 -16.17 2.93 -7.74
CA ASP A 81 -15.14 3.14 -8.75
C ASP A 81 -13.79 2.50 -8.35
N ALA A 82 -13.74 1.86 -7.17
CA ALA A 82 -12.55 1.22 -6.64
C ALA A 82 -12.43 -0.24 -7.10
N GLU A 83 -11.19 -0.73 -7.19
CA GLU A 83 -10.86 -2.13 -7.45
C GLU A 83 -9.92 -2.68 -6.38
N ASN A 84 -9.74 -4.00 -6.36
CA ASN A 84 -8.82 -4.69 -5.45
C ASN A 84 -9.02 -4.29 -3.97
N ILE A 85 -10.28 -4.23 -3.53
CA ILE A 85 -10.61 -3.76 -2.19
C ILE A 85 -10.31 -4.84 -1.14
N ALA A 86 -9.59 -4.45 -0.09
CA ALA A 86 -9.38 -5.23 1.12
C ALA A 86 -9.66 -4.38 2.37
N TYR A 87 -9.92 -5.04 3.49
CA TYR A 87 -10.20 -4.41 4.78
C TYR A 87 -9.33 -5.01 5.87
N CYS A 88 -8.83 -4.18 6.79
CA CYS A 88 -8.11 -4.64 7.96
C CYS A 88 -8.40 -3.75 9.18
N GLY A 89 -7.99 -4.21 10.36
CA GLY A 89 -7.95 -3.38 11.56
C GLY A 89 -6.59 -2.68 11.70
N THR A 90 -6.56 -1.44 12.19
CA THR A 90 -5.32 -0.70 12.43
C THR A 90 -4.46 -1.36 13.51
N ARG A 91 -3.14 -1.24 13.35
CA ARG A 91 -2.19 -1.49 14.42
C ARG A 91 -2.28 -0.35 15.44
N THR A 92 -2.89 -0.60 16.59
CA THR A 92 -2.96 0.39 17.67
C THR A 92 -1.78 0.24 18.63
N THR A 93 -1.15 1.35 19.02
CA THR A 93 -0.14 1.38 20.08
C THR A 93 -0.83 1.76 21.39
N GLY A 94 -1.46 0.79 22.07
CA GLY A 94 -2.08 0.98 23.39
C GLY A 94 -3.51 0.46 23.49
N SER A 95 -4.27 0.99 24.46
CA SER A 95 -5.64 0.52 24.82
C SER A 95 -6.74 0.95 23.85
N SER A 96 -6.39 1.54 22.71
CA SER A 96 -7.33 2.03 21.71
C SER A 96 -7.92 0.89 20.91
N ARG A 97 -9.25 0.93 20.67
CA ARG A 97 -9.90 -0.05 19.79
C ARG A 97 -9.32 0.07 18.38
N PRO A 98 -9.04 -1.06 17.69
CA PRO A 98 -8.58 -1.04 16.31
C PRO A 98 -9.65 -0.36 15.43
N GLN A 99 -9.18 0.48 14.51
CA GLN A 99 -10.01 1.22 13.55
C GLN A 99 -9.98 0.49 12.22
N SER A 100 -10.99 0.68 11.38
CA SER A 100 -11.04 -0.01 10.09
C SER A 100 -10.24 0.76 9.05
N ILE A 101 -9.38 0.07 8.30
CA ILE A 101 -8.75 0.61 7.09
C ILE A 101 -9.35 -0.11 5.88
N VAL A 102 -9.75 0.68 4.88
CA VAL A 102 -10.03 0.18 3.54
C VAL A 102 -8.80 0.38 2.67
N ILE A 103 -8.42 -0.64 1.93
CA ILE A 103 -7.29 -0.62 1.00
C ILE A 103 -7.85 -0.88 -0.38
N GLY A 104 -7.67 0.04 -1.32
CA GLY A 104 -8.24 -0.11 -2.65
C GLY A 104 -7.42 0.62 -3.70
N GLU A 105 -7.82 0.44 -4.95
CA GLU A 105 -7.20 1.09 -6.11
C GLU A 105 -8.24 1.86 -6.90
N TRP A 106 -7.95 3.12 -7.20
CA TRP A 106 -8.80 3.99 -8.01
C TRP A 106 -8.12 4.31 -9.34
N PRO A 107 -8.89 4.39 -10.44
CA PRO A 107 -8.34 4.83 -11.73
C PRO A 107 -7.82 6.27 -11.68
N ARG A 108 -8.51 7.16 -10.96
CA ARG A 108 -8.17 8.59 -10.85
C ARG A 108 -8.54 9.16 -9.47
N GLY A 109 -7.86 10.24 -9.08
CA GLY A 109 -8.17 10.96 -7.84
C GLY A 109 -9.62 11.49 -7.78
N ALA A 110 -10.19 11.93 -8.91
CA ALA A 110 -11.58 12.39 -8.96
C ALA A 110 -12.59 11.28 -8.64
N ASP A 111 -12.28 10.03 -9.01
CA ASP A 111 -13.13 8.87 -8.72
C ASP A 111 -13.06 8.54 -7.21
N LEU A 112 -11.87 8.65 -6.61
CA LEU A 112 -11.67 8.55 -5.17
C LEU A 112 -12.47 9.61 -4.41
N GLU A 113 -12.32 10.89 -4.78
CA GLU A 113 -13.02 12.00 -4.12
C GLU A 113 -14.54 11.82 -4.16
N LYS A 114 -15.08 11.41 -5.31
CA LYS A 114 -16.51 11.11 -5.49
C LYS A 114 -16.98 9.97 -4.58
N ASP A 115 -16.19 8.90 -4.45
CA ASP A 115 -16.52 7.79 -3.55
C ASP A 115 -16.48 8.22 -2.08
N LEU A 116 -15.42 8.93 -1.68
CA LEU A 116 -15.20 9.39 -0.31
C LEU A 116 -16.17 10.49 0.15
N ALA A 117 -16.62 11.36 -0.76
CA ALA A 117 -17.59 12.41 -0.44
C ALA A 117 -18.92 11.88 0.10
N ARG A 118 -19.23 10.60 -0.15
CA ARG A 118 -20.44 9.92 0.35
C ARG A 118 -20.26 9.31 1.73
N LEU A 119 -19.04 9.37 2.29
CA LEU A 119 -18.65 8.69 3.52
C LEU A 119 -18.23 9.73 4.59
N PRO A 120 -19.19 10.26 5.36
CA PRO A 120 -18.92 11.31 6.35
C PRO A 120 -18.03 10.84 7.52
N SER A 121 -17.80 9.53 7.66
CA SER A 121 -16.91 8.96 8.67
C SER A 121 -15.44 8.93 8.26
N VAL A 122 -15.12 9.24 7.00
CA VAL A 122 -13.75 9.32 6.51
C VAL A 122 -13.24 10.74 6.74
N THR A 123 -12.13 10.85 7.47
CA THR A 123 -11.43 12.14 7.63
C THR A 123 -10.06 12.11 6.99
N TRP A 124 -9.35 10.98 7.13
CA TRP A 124 -7.98 10.82 6.65
C TRP A 124 -7.85 9.65 5.69
N PHE A 125 -7.04 9.83 4.66
CA PHE A 125 -6.67 8.77 3.73
C PHE A 125 -5.24 8.99 3.24
N ALA A 126 -4.59 7.91 2.81
CA ALA A 126 -3.25 7.96 2.24
C ALA A 126 -3.29 7.49 0.78
N THR A 127 -2.65 8.24 -0.12
CA THR A 127 -2.63 7.99 -1.56
C THR A 127 -1.21 7.77 -2.06
N ALA A 128 -1.05 6.88 -3.03
CA ALA A 128 0.18 6.75 -3.81
C ALA A 128 -0.11 6.23 -5.22
N THR A 129 0.55 6.79 -6.23
CA THR A 129 0.41 6.32 -7.62
C THR A 129 1.31 5.12 -7.85
N THR A 130 0.71 3.97 -8.14
CA THR A 130 1.43 2.71 -8.43
C THR A 130 1.02 2.21 -9.82
N GLY A 131 1.93 2.31 -10.79
CA GLY A 131 1.60 2.06 -12.19
C GLY A 131 0.56 3.06 -12.71
N ASP A 132 -0.50 2.55 -13.33
CA ASP A 132 -1.56 3.38 -13.94
C ASP A 132 -2.71 3.72 -12.96
N ARG A 133 -2.58 3.36 -11.68
CA ARG A 133 -3.64 3.49 -10.68
C ARG A 133 -3.16 4.12 -9.39
N MET A 134 -4.09 4.72 -8.66
CA MET A 134 -3.87 5.24 -7.33
C MET A 134 -4.20 4.17 -6.30
N THR A 135 -3.22 3.72 -5.53
CA THR A 135 -3.47 2.90 -4.33
C THR A 135 -3.82 3.80 -3.17
N VAL A 136 -4.87 3.46 -2.44
CA VAL A 136 -5.41 4.29 -1.36
C VAL A 136 -5.67 3.46 -0.12
N PHE A 137 -5.28 4.01 1.03
CA PHE A 137 -5.61 3.51 2.36
C PHE A 137 -6.53 4.52 3.06
N VAL A 138 -7.79 4.14 3.26
CA VAL A 138 -8.83 5.00 3.84
C VAL A 138 -9.01 4.62 5.31
N LEU A 139 -8.81 5.57 6.22
CA LEU A 139 -9.05 5.37 7.64
C LEU A 139 -10.51 5.70 7.96
N GLN A 140 -11.25 4.72 8.45
CA GLN A 140 -12.66 4.86 8.82
C GLN A 140 -12.82 5.12 10.32
N ASP A 141 -13.79 5.98 10.66
CA ASP A 141 -14.28 6.23 12.02
C ASP A 141 -13.20 6.71 13.02
N SER A 142 -12.12 7.29 12.52
CA SER A 142 -11.01 7.78 13.34
C SER A 142 -10.47 9.13 12.85
N PRO A 143 -10.30 10.11 13.76
CA PRO A 143 -9.63 11.36 13.45
C PRO A 143 -8.10 11.26 13.56
N ASP A 144 -7.56 10.09 13.93
CA ASP A 144 -6.13 9.92 14.22
C ASP A 144 -5.31 9.63 12.96
N ARG A 145 -4.79 10.71 12.37
CA ARG A 145 -3.88 10.68 11.20
C ARG A 145 -2.67 9.77 11.41
N ALA A 146 -2.18 9.61 12.66
CA ALA A 146 -0.96 8.87 12.95
C ALA A 146 -1.04 7.40 12.56
N LEU A 147 -2.27 6.84 12.47
CA LEU A 147 -2.50 5.47 12.03
C LEU A 147 -2.11 5.21 10.56
N LEU A 148 -1.93 6.26 9.75
CA LEU A 148 -1.49 6.19 8.36
C LEU A 148 -0.03 6.62 8.16
N GLU A 149 0.60 7.25 9.16
CA GLU A 149 2.00 7.71 9.09
C GLU A 149 3.02 6.62 8.71
N PRO A 150 2.84 5.34 9.10
CA PRO A 150 3.72 4.26 8.64
C PRO A 150 3.78 4.08 7.12
N LEU A 151 2.86 4.66 6.34
CA LEU A 151 2.88 4.61 4.88
C LEU A 151 3.81 5.68 4.25
N THR A 152 4.14 6.74 4.99
CA THR A 152 4.95 7.86 4.47
C THR A 152 6.35 7.45 3.99
N PRO A 153 7.09 6.52 4.64
CA PRO A 153 8.39 6.08 4.15
C PRO A 153 8.32 5.31 2.83
N PHE A 154 7.14 4.78 2.47
CA PHE A 154 6.91 4.10 1.20
C PHE A 154 6.58 5.06 0.05
N GLY A 155 6.40 6.36 0.33
CA GLY A 155 6.03 7.38 -0.66
C GLY A 155 4.54 7.72 -0.69
N PHE A 156 3.74 7.28 0.28
CA PHE A 156 2.34 7.68 0.39
C PHE A 156 2.20 9.09 0.93
N THR A 157 1.27 9.85 0.35
CA THR A 157 0.84 11.16 0.84
C THR A 157 -0.41 11.02 1.66
N ILE A 158 -0.46 11.61 2.86
CA ILE A 158 -1.64 11.57 3.74
C ILE A 158 -2.43 12.87 3.59
N GLU A 159 -3.71 12.74 3.26
CA GLU A 159 -4.63 13.81 2.91
C GLU A 159 -5.89 13.73 3.78
N SER A 160 -6.60 14.86 3.89
CA SER A 160 -7.89 14.94 4.56
C SER A 160 -8.99 15.34 3.60
N LEU A 161 -10.21 14.83 3.84
CA LEU A 161 -11.41 15.41 3.24
C LEU A 161 -11.68 16.76 3.92
N GLY A 162 -11.65 17.84 3.14
CA GLY A 162 -11.82 19.22 3.61
C GLY A 162 -13.25 19.59 3.95
#